data_AF-A0A2T6BCI1-F1
#
_entry.id   AF-A0A2T6BCI1-F1
#
_cell.length_a   1.000
_cell.length_b   1.000
_cell.length_c   1.000
_cell.angle_alpha   90.00
_cell.angle_beta   90.00
_cell.angle_gamma   90.00
#
_symmetry.space_group_name_H-M   'P 1'
#
loop_
_entity.id
_entity.type
_entity.pdbx_description
1 polymer ?
#
loop_
_entity_poly.entity_id
_entity_poly.type
_entity_poly.pdbx_seq_one_letter_code
_entity_poly.pdbx_strand_id
1 'polypeptide(L)'
;MYWSRSVWFKVLLAASLFFVSVAAGLERDAHADTSTGKCFWTVKMDPTVVNVAFPDTNVIYYMGKYNLAAGDSLTMKGKFPYARYMSFNAYDPLGQPIDSLADYLIQPDTGSGNPYLKNADPNLSPRDYTVKVRYGPKPANPEPNPPSLPYEFIQTRLIVPVKFPLLS
;
A
#
# COMPACT_ATOMS: atom_id res chain seq x y z
N MET A 1 53.07 -70.64 -2.27
CA MET A 1 51.78 -69.93 -2.14
C MET A 1 51.68 -68.89 -3.25
N TYR A 2 50.49 -68.77 -3.83
CA TYR A 2 50.14 -68.16 -5.11
C TYR A 2 50.41 -66.64 -5.25
N TRP A 3 51.08 -66.30 -6.36
CA TRP A 3 50.80 -65.27 -7.40
C TRP A 3 49.66 -64.24 -7.22
N SER A 4 49.88 -62.98 -7.70
CA SER A 4 48.96 -62.12 -8.52
C SER A 4 49.27 -60.61 -8.33
N ARG A 5 49.92 -59.92 -9.27
CA ARG A 5 49.39 -59.08 -10.39
C ARG A 5 48.94 -57.64 -10.03
N SER A 6 49.60 -56.71 -10.73
CA SER A 6 49.03 -55.60 -11.52
C SER A 6 48.71 -54.23 -10.91
N VAL A 7 49.48 -53.24 -11.39
CA VAL A 7 49.11 -51.97 -12.08
C VAL A 7 48.10 -51.02 -11.39
N TRP A 8 48.42 -49.71 -11.48
CA TRP A 8 47.56 -48.59 -11.89
C TRP A 8 47.81 -47.32 -11.07
N PHE A 9 48.55 -46.42 -11.73
CA PHE A 9 48.44 -44.96 -11.71
C PHE A 9 47.18 -44.43 -11.00
N LYS A 10 47.35 -43.62 -9.95
CA LYS A 10 46.29 -42.75 -9.42
C LYS A 10 46.72 -41.29 -9.60
N VAL A 11 46.21 -40.68 -10.67
CA VAL A 11 46.10 -39.23 -10.80
C VAL A 11 44.74 -38.86 -10.22
N LEU A 12 44.72 -37.99 -9.21
CA LEU A 12 43.51 -37.22 -8.85
C LEU A 12 43.93 -35.78 -8.56
N LEU A 13 43.70 -34.93 -9.56
CA LEU A 13 43.66 -33.47 -9.41
C LEU A 13 42.50 -33.12 -8.47
N ALA A 14 42.78 -32.43 -7.37
CA ALA A 14 41.77 -31.80 -6.56
C ALA A 14 41.38 -30.46 -7.21
N ALA A 15 40.27 -30.43 -7.96
CA ALA A 15 39.64 -29.20 -8.40
C ALA A 15 38.71 -28.70 -7.29
N SER A 16 39.18 -27.77 -6.47
CA SER A 16 38.39 -27.06 -5.47
C SER A 16 37.41 -26.10 -6.14
N LEU A 17 36.14 -26.48 -6.25
CA LEU A 17 35.06 -25.57 -6.63
C LEU A 17 34.69 -24.71 -5.41
N PHE A 18 35.22 -23.49 -5.36
CA PHE A 18 34.64 -22.42 -4.54
C PHE A 18 33.28 -22.05 -5.14
N PHE A 19 32.19 -22.58 -4.59
CA PHE A 19 30.87 -21.99 -4.78
C PHE A 19 30.80 -20.70 -3.97
N VAL A 20 31.18 -19.58 -4.58
CA VAL A 20 30.77 -18.27 -4.08
C VAL A 20 29.30 -18.11 -4.44
N SER A 21 28.41 -18.40 -3.50
CA SER A 21 27.01 -18.02 -3.62
C SER A 21 26.93 -16.51 -3.57
N VAL A 22 26.93 -15.85 -4.74
CA VAL A 22 26.44 -14.48 -4.85
C VAL A 22 24.93 -14.56 -4.67
N ALA A 23 24.48 -14.39 -3.42
CA ALA A 23 23.08 -14.04 -3.16
C ALA A 23 22.87 -12.67 -3.78
N ALA A 24 22.43 -12.64 -5.03
CA ALA A 24 21.86 -11.44 -5.64
C ALA A 24 20.57 -11.15 -4.87
N GLY A 25 20.70 -10.35 -3.82
CA GLY A 25 19.56 -9.67 -3.20
C GLY A 25 18.92 -8.82 -4.28
N LEU A 26 17.82 -9.29 -4.84
CA LEU A 26 16.87 -8.41 -5.50
C LEU A 26 16.18 -7.64 -4.38
N GLU A 27 16.85 -6.60 -3.87
CA GLU A 27 16.16 -5.49 -3.23
C GLU A 27 15.28 -4.88 -4.32
N ARG A 28 14.02 -5.32 -4.35
CA ARG A 28 12.98 -4.62 -5.10
C ARG A 28 12.74 -3.35 -4.31
N ASP A 29 13.28 -2.24 -4.78
CA ASP A 29 12.91 -0.93 -4.28
C ASP A 29 11.39 -0.79 -4.37
N ALA A 30 10.72 -0.60 -3.23
CA ALA A 30 9.32 -0.16 -3.19
C ALA A 30 9.20 1.21 -3.81
N HIS A 31 9.02 1.25 -5.13
CA HIS A 31 8.71 2.47 -5.85
C HIS A 31 7.21 2.55 -6.10
N ALA A 32 6.60 3.61 -5.59
CA ALA A 32 5.35 4.11 -6.14
C ALA A 32 5.59 4.44 -7.63
N ASP A 33 4.92 3.73 -8.53
CA ASP A 33 5.03 3.99 -9.96
C ASP A 33 4.44 5.38 -10.27
N THR A 34 5.34 6.32 -10.59
CA THR A 34 5.02 7.73 -10.84
C THR A 34 5.00 8.02 -12.36
N SER A 35 4.91 6.99 -13.20
CA SER A 35 5.19 7.09 -14.65
C SER A 35 4.17 7.89 -15.48
N THR A 36 3.08 8.39 -14.93
CA THR A 36 2.13 9.28 -15.65
C THR A 36 1.70 10.52 -14.85
N GLY A 37 2.64 11.09 -14.08
CA GLY A 37 2.47 12.36 -13.37
C GLY A 37 3.15 12.27 -12.02
N LYS A 38 3.74 13.38 -11.54
CA LYS A 38 4.51 13.46 -10.28
C LYS A 38 3.70 13.15 -9.00
N CYS A 39 2.47 12.67 -9.11
CA CYS A 39 1.54 12.44 -8.01
C CYS A 39 1.20 10.95 -7.89
N PHE A 40 1.18 10.43 -6.66
CA PHE A 40 0.79 9.05 -6.36
C PHE A 40 -0.62 8.70 -6.86
N TRP A 41 -1.55 9.65 -6.75
CA TRP A 41 -2.92 9.52 -7.23
C TRP A 41 -2.97 9.86 -8.72
N THR A 42 -2.85 8.84 -9.57
CA THR A 42 -2.77 9.00 -11.04
C THR A 42 -4.13 8.99 -11.71
N VAL A 43 -5.14 8.40 -11.08
CA VAL A 43 -6.50 8.36 -11.62
C VAL A 43 -7.45 9.10 -10.68
N LYS A 44 -8.21 10.04 -11.23
CA LYS A 44 -9.36 10.66 -10.58
C LYS A 44 -10.62 10.19 -11.30
N MET A 45 -11.51 9.50 -10.60
CA MET A 45 -12.85 9.20 -11.10
C MET A 45 -13.85 10.06 -10.35
N ASP A 46 -14.63 10.80 -11.11
CA ASP A 46 -15.75 11.57 -10.64
C ASP A 46 -16.85 11.50 -11.73
N PRO A 47 -18.06 11.99 -11.47
CA PRO A 47 -19.19 11.92 -12.40
C PRO A 47 -18.92 12.57 -13.77
N THR A 48 -17.87 13.38 -13.89
CA THR A 48 -17.50 14.11 -15.10
C THR A 48 -16.35 13.49 -15.90
N VAL A 49 -15.64 12.48 -15.35
CA VAL A 49 -14.40 11.94 -15.95
C VAL A 49 -14.54 10.48 -16.41
N VAL A 50 -14.90 9.54 -15.53
CA VAL A 50 -15.06 8.10 -15.87
C VAL A 50 -16.19 7.50 -15.02
N ASN A 51 -17.26 7.06 -15.68
CA ASN A 51 -18.48 6.51 -15.05
C ASN A 51 -18.59 5.00 -15.29
N VAL A 52 -17.58 4.22 -14.88
CA VAL A 52 -17.60 2.75 -15.04
C VAL A 52 -18.38 2.08 -13.88
N ALA A 53 -18.75 2.83 -12.84
CA ALA A 53 -19.41 2.29 -11.64
C ALA A 53 -20.57 3.14 -11.07
N PHE A 54 -21.15 4.08 -11.84
CA PHE A 54 -22.17 5.02 -11.33
C PHE A 54 -21.72 5.78 -10.08
N PRO A 55 -20.61 6.56 -10.13
CA PRO A 55 -20.21 7.34 -8.99
C PRO A 55 -21.34 8.34 -8.68
N ASP A 56 -21.89 8.25 -7.47
CA ASP A 56 -22.77 9.27 -6.89
C ASP A 56 -22.16 10.65 -7.18
N THR A 57 -23.01 11.61 -7.56
CA THR A 57 -22.59 12.95 -7.99
C THR A 57 -21.75 13.71 -6.96
N ASN A 58 -21.69 13.19 -5.74
CA ASN A 58 -21.00 13.75 -4.60
C ASN A 58 -19.74 12.96 -4.20
N VAL A 59 -19.24 12.07 -5.06
CA VAL A 59 -18.10 11.22 -4.74
C VAL A 59 -16.94 11.47 -5.69
N ILE A 60 -15.75 11.60 -5.09
CA ILE A 60 -14.49 11.65 -5.81
C ILE A 60 -13.68 10.42 -5.40
N TYR A 61 -13.22 9.67 -6.39
CA TYR A 61 -12.29 8.57 -6.21
C TYR A 61 -10.92 8.98 -6.74
N TYR A 62 -9.90 8.76 -5.92
CA TYR A 62 -8.51 8.85 -6.34
C TYR A 62 -7.90 7.46 -6.26
N MET A 63 -7.23 7.01 -7.32
CA MET A 63 -6.57 5.71 -7.35
C MET A 63 -5.07 5.91 -7.56
N GLY A 64 -4.30 5.15 -6.80
CA GLY A 64 -2.84 5.10 -6.89
C GLY A 64 -2.38 3.65 -6.94
N LYS A 65 -1.50 3.34 -7.89
CA LYS A 65 -0.87 2.02 -8.01
C LYS A 65 0.40 1.97 -7.17
N TYR A 66 0.69 0.83 -6.57
CA TYR A 66 1.88 0.67 -5.74
C TYR A 66 2.45 -0.75 -5.83
N ASN A 67 3.75 -0.84 -5.56
CA ASN A 67 4.68 -1.98 -5.49
C ASN A 67 5.35 -2.19 -4.10
N LEU A 68 5.03 -3.14 -3.22
CA LEU A 68 5.68 -3.40 -1.91
C LEU A 68 6.26 -4.83 -1.84
N ALA A 69 7.57 -4.97 -1.65
CA ALA A 69 8.14 -6.27 -1.31
C ALA A 69 7.85 -6.64 0.16
N ALA A 70 8.21 -7.87 0.54
CA ALA A 70 8.15 -8.28 1.94
C ALA A 70 9.06 -7.40 2.79
N GLY A 71 8.51 -6.83 3.87
CA GLY A 71 9.21 -5.86 4.73
C GLY A 71 8.95 -4.40 4.35
N ASP A 72 8.45 -4.12 3.15
CA ASP A 72 8.16 -2.77 2.72
C ASP A 72 6.87 -2.22 3.31
N SER A 73 6.75 -0.90 3.25
CA SER A 73 5.53 -0.21 3.64
C SER A 73 5.33 1.09 2.87
N LEU A 74 4.07 1.42 2.58
CA LEU A 74 3.67 2.72 2.06
C LEU A 74 3.12 3.54 3.22
N THR A 75 3.65 4.75 3.43
CA THR A 75 3.14 5.68 4.45
C THR A 75 2.47 6.88 3.78
N MET A 76 1.21 7.12 4.13
CA MET A 76 0.41 8.24 3.65
C MET A 76 0.16 9.21 4.80
N LYS A 77 0.63 10.44 4.64
CA LYS A 77 0.36 11.55 5.56
C LYS A 77 -0.60 12.52 4.93
N GLY A 78 -1.53 13.04 5.71
CA GLY A 78 -2.51 13.98 5.20
C GLY A 78 -3.26 14.71 6.30
N LYS A 79 -4.20 15.54 5.88
CA LYS A 79 -5.21 16.15 6.75
C LYS A 79 -6.54 15.50 6.45
N PHE A 80 -7.33 15.24 7.49
CA PHE A 80 -8.73 14.86 7.31
C PHE A 80 -9.40 15.91 6.42
N PRO A 81 -10.09 15.51 5.35
CA PRO A 81 -10.70 16.44 4.43
C PRO A 81 -11.94 17.06 5.05
N TYR A 82 -12.38 18.17 4.49
CA TYR A 82 -13.74 18.64 4.72
C TYR A 82 -14.64 17.84 3.77
N ALA A 83 -15.13 16.71 4.25
CA ALA A 83 -16.00 15.81 3.49
C ALA A 83 -16.93 15.08 4.46
N ARG A 84 -18.08 14.61 3.98
CA ARG A 84 -19.03 13.83 4.79
C ARG A 84 -18.52 12.42 5.10
N TYR A 85 -17.63 11.90 4.26
CA TYR A 85 -17.03 10.58 4.44
C TYR A 85 -15.66 10.53 3.75
N MET A 86 -14.71 9.82 4.35
CA MET A 86 -13.49 9.37 3.67
C MET A 86 -13.18 7.89 3.93
N SER A 87 -12.51 7.23 2.98
CA SER A 87 -11.93 5.90 3.21
C SER A 87 -10.75 5.62 2.30
N PHE A 88 -9.87 4.74 2.78
CA PHE A 88 -8.88 4.04 1.96
C PHE A 88 -9.36 2.62 1.73
N ASN A 89 -9.32 2.16 0.48
CA ASN A 89 -9.70 0.81 0.11
C ASN A 89 -8.56 0.20 -0.69
N ALA A 90 -8.13 -1.01 -0.32
CA ALA A 90 -7.10 -1.75 -1.01
C ALA A 90 -7.73 -2.82 -1.89
N TYR A 91 -7.15 -3.05 -3.06
CA TYR A 91 -7.61 -4.03 -4.03
C TYR A 91 -6.48 -4.93 -4.51
N ASP A 92 -6.83 -6.17 -4.84
CA ASP A 92 -5.93 -7.12 -5.50
C ASP A 92 -5.77 -6.79 -7.01
N PRO A 93 -4.87 -7.49 -7.73
CA PRO A 93 -4.68 -7.28 -9.18
C PRO A 93 -5.93 -7.53 -10.04
N LEU A 94 -6.90 -8.29 -9.54
CA LEU A 94 -8.16 -8.56 -10.23
C LEU A 94 -9.23 -7.49 -9.91
N GLY A 95 -8.90 -6.49 -9.08
CA GLY A 95 -9.80 -5.44 -8.66
C GLY A 95 -10.78 -5.87 -7.56
N GLN A 96 -10.50 -6.96 -6.84
CA GLN A 96 -11.31 -7.40 -5.70
C GLN A 96 -10.91 -6.63 -4.45
N PRO A 97 -11.87 -6.13 -3.64
CA PRO A 97 -11.56 -5.44 -2.40
C PRO A 97 -10.98 -6.42 -1.39
N ILE A 98 -9.82 -6.07 -0.83
CA ILE A 98 -9.09 -6.92 0.10
C ILE A 98 -8.95 -6.31 1.50
N ASP A 99 -9.01 -4.99 1.60
CA ASP A 99 -9.04 -4.29 2.88
C ASP A 99 -9.66 -2.90 2.76
N SER A 100 -10.09 -2.33 3.88
CA SER A 100 -10.59 -0.96 3.96
C SER A 100 -10.32 -0.32 5.32
N LEU A 101 -10.15 1.00 5.29
CA LEU A 101 -10.00 1.85 6.46
C LEU A 101 -10.94 3.05 6.32
N ALA A 102 -12.03 3.03 7.09
CA ALA A 102 -13.00 4.12 7.14
C ALA A 102 -12.52 5.26 8.06
N ASP A 103 -12.99 6.46 7.79
CA ASP A 103 -12.61 7.70 8.47
C ASP A 103 -12.60 7.66 10.00
N TYR A 104 -13.66 7.17 10.63
CA TYR A 104 -13.80 7.09 12.08
C TYR A 104 -12.84 6.07 12.73
N LEU A 105 -12.23 5.18 11.93
CA LEU A 105 -11.22 4.23 12.38
C LEU A 105 -9.79 4.80 12.26
N ILE A 106 -9.60 5.90 11.56
CA ILE A 106 -8.28 6.52 11.39
C ILE A 106 -7.91 7.23 12.69
N GLN A 107 -6.82 6.81 13.29
CA GLN A 107 -6.24 7.52 14.43
C GLN A 107 -5.58 8.82 13.95
N PRO A 108 -5.90 9.98 14.56
CA PRO A 108 -5.22 11.23 14.25
C PRO A 108 -3.77 11.19 14.76
N ASP A 109 -2.91 12.00 14.15
CA ASP A 109 -1.56 12.23 14.65
C ASP A 109 -1.59 12.88 16.04
N THR A 110 -0.53 12.71 16.83
CA THR A 110 -0.42 13.32 18.17
C THR A 110 -0.70 14.82 18.13
N GLY A 111 -1.66 15.27 18.94
CA GLY A 111 -2.09 16.67 19.01
C GLY A 111 -3.15 17.07 17.98
N SER A 112 -3.49 16.19 17.02
CA SER A 112 -4.59 16.37 16.07
C SER A 112 -5.88 15.68 16.52
N GLY A 113 -7.01 16.13 15.98
CA GLY A 113 -8.31 15.47 16.15
C GLY A 113 -8.80 14.75 14.89
N ASN A 114 -9.67 13.75 15.08
CA ASN A 114 -10.43 13.13 14.00
C ASN A 114 -11.85 13.73 13.96
N PRO A 115 -12.22 14.49 12.90
CA PRO A 115 -13.52 15.17 12.79
C PRO A 115 -14.69 14.21 12.45
N TYR A 116 -14.40 12.95 12.16
CA TYR A 116 -15.39 11.92 11.81
C TYR A 116 -15.89 11.14 13.03
N LEU A 117 -15.34 11.42 14.21
CA LEU A 117 -15.85 10.85 15.46
C LEU A 117 -17.18 11.49 15.86
N LYS A 118 -18.00 10.72 16.55
CA LYS A 118 -19.28 11.22 17.08
C LYS A 118 -19.05 12.45 17.96
N ASN A 119 -19.79 13.52 17.68
CA ASN A 119 -19.72 14.82 18.38
C ASN A 119 -18.39 15.58 18.22
N ALA A 120 -17.52 15.19 17.28
CA ALA A 120 -16.33 15.99 16.97
C ALA A 120 -16.72 17.29 16.26
N ASP A 121 -15.93 18.35 16.46
CA ASP A 121 -16.08 19.60 15.71
C ASP A 121 -15.63 19.37 14.25
N PRO A 122 -16.53 19.54 13.25
CA PRO A 122 -16.17 19.35 11.84
C PRO A 122 -15.13 20.36 11.34
N ASN A 123 -14.89 21.45 12.07
CA ASN A 123 -13.92 22.50 11.75
C ASN A 123 -12.65 22.42 12.62
N LEU A 124 -12.48 21.36 13.42
CA LEU A 124 -11.32 21.24 14.29
C LEU A 124 -10.00 21.35 13.52
N SER A 125 -9.02 21.94 14.19
CA SER A 125 -7.64 22.08 13.75
C SER A 125 -6.73 21.98 14.98
N PRO A 126 -5.63 21.20 14.93
CA PRO A 126 -5.11 20.45 13.78
C PRO A 126 -5.85 19.11 13.55
N ARG A 127 -5.75 18.59 12.31
CA ARG A 127 -6.53 17.45 11.81
C ARG A 127 -5.68 16.49 10.98
N ASP A 128 -4.42 16.36 11.36
CA ASP A 128 -3.43 15.56 10.64
C ASP A 128 -3.57 14.07 10.98
N TYR A 129 -3.24 13.21 10.01
CA TYR A 129 -3.22 11.76 10.18
C TYR A 129 -2.05 11.12 9.41
N THR A 130 -1.65 9.96 9.89
CA THR A 130 -0.72 9.05 9.23
C THR A 130 -1.34 7.66 9.10
N VAL A 131 -1.43 7.15 7.88
CA VAL A 131 -1.86 5.77 7.57
C VAL A 131 -0.69 5.01 6.95
N LYS A 132 -0.50 3.76 7.35
CA LYS A 132 0.55 2.90 6.82
C LYS A 132 -0.06 1.68 6.15
N VAL A 133 0.40 1.31 4.97
CA VAL A 133 0.06 0.05 4.30
C VAL A 133 1.27 -0.86 4.38
N ARG A 134 1.06 -2.12 4.76
CA ARG A 134 2.13 -3.10 4.94
C ARG A 134 1.92 -4.29 4.02
N TYR A 135 3.04 -4.86 3.57
CA TYR A 135 3.01 -6.15 2.87
C TYR A 135 2.58 -7.28 3.81
N GLY A 136 1.74 -8.19 3.32
CA GLY A 136 1.35 -9.43 4.02
C GLY A 136 -0.14 -9.55 4.32
N PRO A 137 -0.60 -10.73 4.81
CA PRO A 137 -1.99 -10.99 5.14
C PRO A 137 -2.55 -9.96 6.14
N LYS A 138 -3.85 -9.63 6.06
CA LYS A 138 -4.51 -8.85 7.10
C LYS A 138 -4.39 -9.60 8.43
N PRO A 139 -3.69 -9.05 9.43
CA PRO A 139 -3.54 -9.72 10.71
C PRO A 139 -4.91 -9.80 11.40
N ALA A 140 -5.13 -10.89 12.14
CA ALA A 140 -6.39 -11.10 12.88
C ALA A 140 -6.62 -10.03 13.95
N ASN A 141 -5.55 -9.40 14.44
CA ASN A 141 -5.58 -8.25 15.34
C ASN A 141 -4.70 -7.14 14.75
N PRO A 142 -5.24 -6.27 13.89
CA PRO A 142 -4.46 -5.19 13.29
C PRO A 142 -4.08 -4.14 14.33
N GLU A 143 -2.84 -3.67 14.25
CA GLU A 143 -2.45 -2.41 14.89
C GLU A 143 -3.37 -1.27 14.39
N PRO A 144 -3.54 -0.18 15.15
CA PRO A 144 -4.17 1.03 14.61
C PRO A 144 -3.49 1.44 13.30
N ASN A 145 -4.27 1.55 12.22
CA ASN A 145 -3.81 1.85 10.86
C ASN A 145 -2.71 0.90 10.32
N PRO A 146 -3.04 -0.34 9.92
CA PRO A 146 -2.73 -0.60 8.51
C PRO A 146 -3.76 -1.44 7.75
N PRO A 147 -4.13 -1.05 6.50
CA PRO A 147 -4.57 -2.03 5.52
C PRO A 147 -3.38 -2.91 5.11
N SER A 148 -3.62 -4.21 4.89
CA SER A 148 -2.55 -5.19 4.63
C SER A 148 -3.05 -6.31 3.74
N LEU A 149 -2.52 -6.41 2.51
CA LEU A 149 -2.51 -7.57 1.59
C LEU A 149 -1.61 -7.24 0.37
N PRO A 150 -1.01 -8.23 -0.34
CA PRO A 150 -0.22 -7.97 -1.54
C PRO A 150 -1.13 -7.44 -2.66
N TYR A 151 -0.77 -6.27 -3.20
CA TYR A 151 -1.66 -5.27 -3.80
C TYR A 151 -1.39 -5.05 -5.29
N GLU A 152 -2.27 -4.27 -5.92
CA GLU A 152 -1.90 -3.45 -7.09
C GLU A 152 -2.30 -1.96 -6.96
N PHE A 153 -3.40 -1.62 -6.27
CA PHE A 153 -3.81 -0.21 -6.09
C PHE A 153 -4.59 0.10 -4.81
N ILE A 154 -4.46 1.35 -4.33
CA ILE A 154 -5.30 1.94 -3.29
C ILE A 154 -6.29 2.88 -3.96
N GLN A 155 -7.54 2.84 -3.51
CA GLN A 155 -8.56 3.82 -3.82
C GLN A 155 -8.88 4.65 -2.58
N THR A 156 -8.62 5.96 -2.66
CA THR A 156 -9.15 6.93 -1.71
C THR A 156 -10.51 7.38 -2.20
N ARG A 157 -11.54 7.21 -1.36
CA ARG A 157 -12.91 7.66 -1.64
C ARG A 157 -13.25 8.81 -0.73
N LEU A 158 -13.71 9.91 -1.31
CA LEU A 158 -14.22 11.09 -0.60
C LEU A 158 -15.66 11.35 -1.01
N ILE A 159 -16.57 11.47 -0.04
CA ILE A 159 -17.94 11.93 -0.31
C ILE A 159 -18.06 13.38 0.17
N VAL A 160 -18.12 14.31 -0.77
CA VAL A 160 -18.29 15.73 -0.48
C VAL A 160 -19.79 16.06 -0.28
N PRO A 161 -20.15 17.13 0.42
CA PRO A 161 -21.51 17.68 0.35
C PRO A 161 -21.76 18.34 -1.02
N VAL A 162 -22.99 18.24 -1.52
CA VAL A 162 -23.47 18.83 -2.80
C VAL A 162 -23.21 20.36 -2.85
N LYS A 163 -23.12 21.00 -1.69
CA LYS A 163 -22.73 22.39 -1.50
C LYS A 163 -21.71 22.46 -0.37
N PHE A 164 -20.44 22.70 -0.72
CA PHE A 164 -19.58 23.47 0.16
C PHE A 164 -19.99 24.94 0.01
N PRO A 165 -20.35 25.67 1.07
CA PRO A 165 -20.15 27.10 1.01
C PRO A 165 -18.65 27.27 0.86
N LEU A 166 -18.22 27.75 -0.31
CA LEU A 166 -16.88 28.33 -0.44
C LEU A 166 -16.77 29.29 0.74
N LEU A 167 -15.77 29.08 1.60
CA LEU A 167 -15.42 30.06 2.62
C LEU A 167 -15.22 31.39 1.87
N SER A 168 -16.17 32.30 2.07
CA SER A 168 -16.10 33.69 1.63
C SER A 168 -15.11 34.47 2.47
#